data_AF-A0A917M2E8-F1
#
_entry.id   AF-A0A917M2E8-F1
#
_cell.length_a   1.000
_cell.length_b   1.000
_cell.length_c   1.000
_cell.angle_alpha   90.00
_cell.angle_beta   90.00
_cell.angle_gamma   90.00
#
_symmetry.space_group_name_H-M   'P 1'
#
loop_
_entity.id
_entity.type
_entity.pdbx_description
1 polymer ?
#
loop_
_entity_poly.entity_id
_entity_poly.type
_entity_poly.pdbx_seq_one_letter_code
_entity_poly.pdbx_strand_id
1 'polypeptide(L)'
;MSGERRSAAELIAQLKEQAAMSNREIAAALGRDPSLVSQIVRGKKSGAHFVRALSELAGTGTITHRPQRRRTKAGAVANVRGRAGEPAHAPADLEPNARYVPVPARGRYVAEKTHYLRSGGRIYATQFPKTRGAKGNDAGWQRVARQLRSAARRRYGTKERPPMRVSFDITFSDGRQMRLGEKGGYDIQKVVAAITAHAGGIEGWIKDQGRHRYLTLDTSTVAVTGVQISVTPWQGTP
;
A
#
# COMPACT_ATOMS: atom_id res chain seq x y z
N MET A 1 4.03 33.46 11.71
CA MET A 1 4.21 32.66 10.49
C MET A 1 2.85 32.24 9.98
N SER A 2 2.32 32.97 9.02
CA SER A 2 1.00 32.75 8.42
C SER A 2 0.96 31.34 7.82
N GLY A 3 0.21 30.43 8.46
CA GLY A 3 0.02 29.08 7.96
C GLY A 3 -0.79 29.12 6.68
N GLU A 4 -0.09 29.28 5.55
CA GLU A 4 -0.67 29.30 4.22
C GLU A 4 -1.49 28.03 4.04
N ARG A 5 -2.82 28.18 3.98
CA ARG A 5 -3.75 27.05 3.81
C ARG A 5 -3.56 26.51 2.40
N ARG A 6 -2.62 25.57 2.25
CA ARG A 6 -2.37 24.90 0.98
C ARG A 6 -3.66 24.29 0.43
N SER A 7 -3.93 24.55 -0.84
CA SER A 7 -5.07 23.97 -1.52
C SER A 7 -4.91 22.44 -1.65
N ALA A 8 -6.02 21.72 -1.89
CA ALA A 8 -5.94 20.28 -2.11
C ALA A 8 -5.07 19.94 -3.34
N ALA A 9 -5.09 20.79 -4.37
CA ALA A 9 -4.26 20.63 -5.56
C ALA A 9 -2.76 20.80 -5.25
N GLU A 10 -2.39 21.81 -4.46
CA GLU A 10 -1.01 22.02 -3.99
C GLU A 10 -0.52 20.85 -3.13
N LEU A 11 -1.34 20.36 -2.20
CA LEU A 11 -0.97 19.20 -1.37
C LEU A 11 -0.79 17.94 -2.23
N ILE A 12 -1.63 17.74 -3.25
CA ILE A 12 -1.45 16.63 -4.21
C ILE A 12 -0.16 16.82 -5.02
N ALA A 13 0.16 18.04 -5.45
CA ALA A 13 1.40 18.34 -6.16
C ALA A 13 2.62 18.05 -5.28
N GLN A 14 2.60 18.50 -4.03
CA GLN A 14 3.63 18.24 -3.02
C GLN A 14 3.82 16.73 -2.79
N LEU A 15 2.75 15.95 -2.63
CA LEU A 15 2.83 14.49 -2.46
C LEU A 15 3.43 13.79 -3.70
N LYS A 16 3.10 14.28 -4.89
CA LYS A 16 3.67 13.77 -6.15
C LYS A 16 5.15 14.08 -6.28
N GLU A 17 5.58 15.24 -5.78
CA GLU A 17 6.96 15.70 -5.84
C GLU A 17 7.83 15.08 -4.74
N GLN A 18 7.42 15.22 -3.49
CA GLN A 18 8.22 14.82 -2.32
C GLN A 18 8.14 13.33 -2.01
N ALA A 19 6.99 12.70 -2.22
CA ALA A 19 6.77 11.29 -1.90
C ALA A 19 6.58 10.41 -3.14
N ALA A 20 6.81 10.96 -4.35
CA ALA A 20 6.66 10.27 -5.63
C ALA A 20 5.32 9.50 -5.78
N MET A 21 4.27 9.96 -5.09
CA MET A 21 2.99 9.27 -5.03
C MET A 21 2.21 9.43 -6.32
N SER A 22 1.61 8.35 -6.80
CA SER A 22 0.69 8.38 -7.94
C SER A 22 -0.71 8.85 -7.55
N ASN A 23 -1.50 9.35 -8.49
CA ASN A 23 -2.91 9.68 -8.26
C ASN A 23 -3.69 8.46 -7.75
N ARG A 24 -3.30 7.25 -8.18
CA ARG A 24 -3.89 6.00 -7.70
C ARG A 24 -3.54 5.71 -6.24
N GLU A 25 -2.30 5.97 -5.83
CA GLU A 25 -1.85 5.79 -4.44
C GLU A 25 -2.44 6.85 -3.51
N ILE A 26 -2.50 8.10 -3.96
CA ILE A 26 -3.17 9.18 -3.23
C ILE A 26 -4.66 8.84 -3.08
N ALA A 27 -5.32 8.40 -4.15
CA ALA A 27 -6.73 8.02 -4.10
C ALA A 27 -6.95 6.80 -3.17
N ALA A 28 -6.10 5.78 -3.25
CA ALA A 28 -6.17 4.62 -2.37
C ALA A 28 -5.96 5.00 -0.89
N ALA A 29 -5.01 5.88 -0.60
CA ALA A 29 -4.78 6.39 0.76
C ALA A 29 -6.02 7.13 1.30
N LEU A 30 -6.70 7.89 0.44
CA LEU A 30 -7.94 8.60 0.75
C LEU A 30 -9.20 7.71 0.74
N GLY A 31 -9.10 6.45 0.30
CA GLY A 31 -10.24 5.56 0.07
C GLY A 31 -11.18 6.10 -1.03
N ARG A 32 -10.62 6.57 -2.14
CA ARG A 32 -11.32 7.22 -3.26
C ARG A 32 -10.87 6.67 -4.62
N ASP A 33 -11.65 7.01 -5.65
CA ASP A 33 -11.31 6.67 -7.03
C ASP A 33 -10.22 7.61 -7.60
N PRO A 34 -9.24 7.10 -8.37
CA PRO A 34 -8.17 7.91 -8.97
C PRO A 34 -8.66 9.05 -9.89
N SER A 35 -9.87 8.92 -10.47
CA SER A 35 -10.50 9.97 -11.28
C SER A 35 -10.80 11.22 -10.45
N LEU A 36 -11.19 11.05 -9.18
CA LEU A 36 -11.45 12.18 -8.28
C LEU A 36 -10.18 13.01 -8.05
N VAL A 37 -9.05 12.35 -7.76
CA VAL A 37 -7.75 13.01 -7.59
C VAL A 37 -7.35 13.72 -8.88
N SER A 38 -7.57 13.08 -10.03
CA SER A 38 -7.29 13.68 -11.34
C SER A 38 -8.17 14.90 -11.62
N GLN A 39 -9.43 14.91 -11.19
CA GLN A 39 -10.33 16.08 -11.31
C GLN A 39 -9.87 17.24 -10.43
N ILE A 40 -9.37 16.96 -9.22
CA ILE A 40 -8.83 17.99 -8.31
C ILE A 40 -7.56 18.60 -8.90
N VAL A 41 -6.63 17.77 -9.39
CA VAL A 41 -5.39 18.23 -10.05
C VAL A 41 -5.67 19.10 -11.28
N ARG A 42 -6.75 18.82 -12.01
CA ARG A 42 -7.16 19.60 -13.19
C ARG A 42 -8.01 20.84 -12.85
N GLY A 43 -8.18 21.17 -11.57
CA GLY A 43 -9.01 22.30 -11.14
C GLY A 43 -10.52 22.11 -11.32
N LYS A 44 -10.98 20.95 -11.80
CA LYS A 44 -12.42 20.67 -12.02
C LYS A 44 -13.20 20.51 -10.70
N LYS A 45 -12.51 20.22 -9.60
CA LYS A 45 -13.08 20.11 -8.25
C LYS A 45 -12.12 20.73 -7.25
N SER A 46 -12.63 21.52 -6.29
CA SER A 46 -11.80 22.15 -5.27
C SER A 46 -11.07 21.13 -4.38
N GLY A 47 -11.74 20.02 -4.04
CA GLY A 47 -11.19 19.03 -3.12
C GLY A 47 -11.05 19.52 -1.68
N ALA A 48 -11.72 20.62 -1.29
CA ALA A 48 -11.57 21.26 0.02
C ALA A 48 -11.74 20.29 1.21
N HIS A 49 -12.69 19.35 1.11
CA HIS A 49 -12.94 18.34 2.13
C HIS A 49 -11.78 17.34 2.35
N PHE A 50 -10.83 17.27 1.40
CA PHE A 50 -9.67 16.39 1.49
C PHE A 50 -8.43 17.10 2.07
N VAL A 51 -8.44 18.42 2.24
CA VAL A 51 -7.26 19.20 2.66
C VAL A 51 -6.66 18.65 3.96
N ARG A 52 -7.47 18.40 5.00
CA ARG A 52 -7.00 17.83 6.26
C ARG A 52 -6.30 16.48 6.07
N ALA A 53 -6.92 15.57 5.32
CA ALA A 53 -6.38 14.23 5.07
C ALA A 53 -5.10 14.29 4.21
N LEU A 54 -5.07 15.16 3.21
CA LEU A 54 -3.91 15.37 2.35
C LEU A 54 -2.74 16.00 3.14
N SER A 55 -3.02 16.93 4.06
CA SER A 55 -2.01 17.51 4.95
C SER A 55 -1.44 16.47 5.92
N GLU A 56 -2.27 15.60 6.50
CA GLU A 56 -1.80 14.48 7.32
C GLU A 56 -0.90 13.54 6.53
N LEU A 57 -1.32 13.20 5.32
CA LEU A 57 -0.54 12.34 4.43
C LEU A 57 0.80 12.99 4.06
N ALA A 58 0.82 14.30 3.79
CA ALA A 58 2.03 15.04 3.44
C ALA A 58 2.97 15.24 4.64
N GLY A 59 2.42 15.42 5.85
CA GLY A 59 3.20 15.65 7.06
C GLY A 59 3.70 14.36 7.72
N THR A 60 2.82 13.38 7.88
CA THR A 60 3.07 12.16 8.69
C THR A 60 3.22 10.88 7.86
N GLY A 61 2.94 10.95 6.55
CA GLY A 61 2.98 9.77 5.68
C GLY A 61 1.79 8.82 5.87
N THR A 62 0.83 9.15 6.72
CA THR A 62 -0.39 8.36 6.98
C THR A 62 -1.63 9.24 7.11
N ILE A 63 -2.81 8.66 6.88
CA ILE A 63 -4.09 9.34 7.11
C ILE A 63 -4.75 8.75 8.35
N THR A 64 -5.09 9.64 9.28
CA THR A 64 -5.89 9.32 10.47
C THR A 64 -7.33 9.77 10.28
N HIS A 65 -7.54 10.93 9.65
CA HIS A 65 -8.88 11.47 9.38
C HIS A 65 -9.27 11.23 7.92
N ARG A 66 -9.98 10.13 7.67
CA ARG A 66 -10.56 9.89 6.34
C ARG A 66 -11.83 10.73 6.14
N PRO A 67 -11.93 11.51 5.06
CA PRO A 67 -13.12 12.32 4.81
C PRO A 67 -14.32 11.44 4.45
N GLN A 68 -15.46 11.74 5.08
CA GLN A 68 -16.68 10.95 4.92
C GLN A 68 -17.20 10.95 3.47
N ARG A 69 -17.85 9.85 3.08
CA ARG A 69 -18.56 9.78 1.80
C ARG A 69 -19.89 10.50 1.92
N ARG A 70 -20.33 11.17 0.83
CA ARG A 70 -21.65 11.79 0.76
C ARG A 70 -22.72 10.71 1.01
N ARG A 71 -23.71 11.05 1.84
CA ARG A 71 -24.86 10.19 2.14
C ARG A 71 -26.10 10.64 1.37
N THR A 72 -27.02 9.71 1.13
CA THR A 72 -28.36 9.98 0.59
C THR A 72 -29.26 10.55 1.68
N LYS A 73 -30.46 11.05 1.32
CA LYS A 73 -31.46 11.55 2.29
C LYS A 73 -31.86 10.49 3.32
N ALA A 74 -31.78 9.20 2.94
CA ALA A 74 -32.03 8.04 3.80
C ALA A 74 -30.80 7.62 4.64
N GLY A 75 -29.72 8.40 4.65
CA GLY A 75 -28.52 8.12 5.45
C GLY A 75 -27.56 7.07 4.86
N ALA A 76 -27.91 6.38 3.78
CA ALA A 76 -27.04 5.43 3.09
C ALA A 76 -25.89 6.12 2.33
N VAL A 77 -24.76 5.44 2.10
CA VAL A 77 -23.67 5.99 1.28
C VAL A 77 -24.13 6.11 -0.17
N ALA A 78 -23.88 7.25 -0.81
CA ALA A 78 -24.28 7.47 -2.20
C ALA A 78 -23.52 6.53 -3.15
N ASN A 79 -24.27 5.84 -4.02
CA ASN A 79 -23.72 4.92 -5.02
C ASN A 79 -22.86 5.66 -6.06
N VAL A 80 -21.85 4.94 -6.55
CA VAL A 80 -21.04 5.36 -7.69
C VAL A 80 -21.80 4.98 -8.96
N ARG A 81 -22.02 5.94 -9.86
CA ARG A 81 -22.61 5.66 -11.17
C ARG A 81 -21.71 4.68 -11.93
N GLY A 82 -22.32 3.61 -12.46
CA GLY A 82 -21.66 2.69 -13.39
C GLY A 82 -21.30 3.39 -14.69
N ARG A 83 -20.57 2.69 -15.56
CA ARG A 83 -20.39 3.13 -16.95
C ARG A 83 -21.72 3.02 -17.71
N ALA A 84 -21.79 3.59 -18.92
CA ALA A 84 -23.00 3.51 -19.74
C ALA A 84 -23.41 2.03 -19.93
N GLY A 85 -24.64 1.68 -19.56
CA GLY A 85 -25.15 0.31 -19.57
C GLY A 85 -24.88 -0.53 -18.30
N GLU A 86 -24.06 -0.04 -17.36
CA GLU A 86 -23.77 -0.75 -16.09
C GLU A 86 -24.59 -0.17 -14.92
N PRO A 87 -25.07 -1.02 -13.99
CA PRO A 87 -25.76 -0.55 -12.80
C PRO A 87 -24.81 0.26 -11.88
N ALA A 88 -25.37 1.24 -11.18
CA ALA A 88 -24.65 1.95 -10.13
C ALA A 88 -24.31 0.97 -8.98
N HIS A 89 -23.11 1.09 -8.41
CA HIS A 89 -22.63 0.17 -7.38
C HIS A 89 -22.23 0.93 -6.09
N ALA A 90 -22.34 0.23 -4.97
CA ALA A 90 -21.88 0.74 -3.68
C ALA A 90 -20.34 0.82 -3.66
N PRO A 91 -19.74 1.85 -3.05
CA PRO A 91 -18.30 1.90 -2.84
C PRO A 91 -17.81 0.72 -1.99
N ALA A 92 -16.68 0.09 -2.38
CA ALA A 92 -16.10 -1.04 -1.65
C ALA A 92 -15.64 -0.70 -0.22
N ASP A 93 -15.45 0.58 0.10
CA ASP A 93 -14.95 1.06 1.40
C ASP A 93 -16.11 1.53 2.31
N LEU A 94 -17.04 0.63 2.63
CA LEU A 94 -17.98 0.83 3.74
C LEU A 94 -17.26 0.49 5.05
N GLU A 95 -16.60 1.46 5.67
CA GLU A 95 -16.30 1.38 7.10
C GLU A 95 -17.52 1.94 7.86
N PRO A 96 -18.23 1.14 8.68
CA PRO A 96 -19.32 1.64 9.50
C PRO A 96 -18.77 2.57 10.60
N ASN A 97 -19.51 3.63 10.88
CA ASN A 97 -19.18 4.69 11.83
C ASN A 97 -19.27 4.25 13.30
N ALA A 98 -18.67 3.12 13.68
CA ALA A 98 -18.45 2.73 15.06
C ALA A 98 -16.98 2.31 15.19
N ARG A 99 -16.29 2.71 16.27
CA ARG A 99 -15.05 2.04 16.67
C ARG A 99 -15.41 0.60 17.05
N TYR A 100 -15.46 -0.25 16.05
CA TYR A 100 -15.30 -1.68 16.21
C TYR A 100 -13.88 -1.95 15.75
N VAL A 101 -12.98 -2.33 16.67
CA VAL A 101 -11.72 -2.93 16.25
C VAL A 101 -12.12 -4.20 15.53
N PRO A 102 -11.91 -4.32 14.20
CA PRO A 102 -12.23 -5.56 13.52
C PRO A 102 -11.30 -6.62 14.10
N VAL A 103 -11.83 -7.47 14.98
CA VAL A 103 -11.20 -8.75 15.27
C VAL A 103 -11.29 -9.51 13.95
N PRO A 104 -10.16 -9.77 13.27
CA PRO A 104 -10.22 -10.48 12.00
C PRO A 104 -10.91 -11.82 12.22
N ALA A 105 -11.95 -12.12 11.44
CA ALA A 105 -12.56 -13.44 11.42
C ALA A 105 -11.45 -14.48 11.22
N ARG A 106 -11.47 -15.59 11.97
CA ARG A 106 -10.44 -16.64 11.90
C ARG A 106 -10.13 -16.96 10.44
N GLY A 107 -8.85 -16.86 10.07
CA GLY A 107 -8.39 -17.17 8.71
C GLY A 107 -8.36 -16.00 7.70
N ARG A 108 -8.57 -14.74 8.11
CA ARG A 108 -8.34 -13.54 7.27
C ARG A 108 -6.99 -12.86 7.58
N TYR A 109 -6.34 -12.30 6.56
CA TYR A 109 -5.14 -11.48 6.73
C TYR A 109 -5.51 -10.05 7.14
N VAL A 110 -4.62 -9.39 7.88
CA VAL A 110 -4.75 -7.97 8.25
C VAL A 110 -3.70 -7.19 7.48
N ALA A 111 -4.15 -6.20 6.70
CA ALA A 111 -3.25 -5.24 6.11
C ALA A 111 -3.09 -4.04 7.04
N GLU A 112 -1.86 -3.76 7.45
CA GLU A 112 -1.56 -2.53 8.17
C GLU A 112 -1.54 -1.34 7.22
N LYS A 113 -1.56 -0.13 7.80
CA LYS A 113 -1.51 1.11 7.02
C LYS A 113 -0.18 1.20 6.27
N THR A 114 -0.23 1.53 4.98
CA THR A 114 0.97 1.87 4.22
C THR A 114 1.54 3.19 4.77
N HIS A 115 2.83 3.20 5.10
CA HIS A 115 3.55 4.42 5.44
C HIS A 115 4.31 4.94 4.23
N TYR A 116 4.03 6.17 3.81
CA TYR A 116 4.74 6.83 2.72
C TYR A 116 5.86 7.70 3.30
N LEU A 117 7.10 7.39 2.94
CA LEU A 117 8.29 8.12 3.37
C LEU A 117 8.61 9.25 2.39
N ARG A 118 9.37 10.24 2.86
CA ARG A 118 9.96 11.26 1.98
C ARG A 118 10.89 10.60 0.95
N SER A 119 11.04 11.24 -0.20
CA SER A 119 11.82 10.75 -1.35
C SER A 119 11.25 9.51 -2.04
N GLY A 120 9.99 9.15 -1.75
CA GLY A 120 9.28 8.07 -2.45
C GLY A 120 9.42 6.68 -1.82
N GLY A 121 10.06 6.59 -0.65
CA GLY A 121 10.11 5.35 0.13
C GLY A 121 8.74 4.94 0.67
N ARG A 122 8.57 3.65 0.99
CA ARG A 122 7.31 3.07 1.43
C ARG A 122 7.55 1.93 2.38
N ILE A 123 6.74 1.84 3.43
CA ILE A 123 6.68 0.66 4.28
C ILE A 123 5.28 0.08 4.14
N TYR A 124 5.23 -1.18 3.71
CA TYR A 124 4.01 -1.97 3.66
C TYR A 124 4.11 -3.06 4.72
N ALA A 125 3.08 -3.23 5.53
CA ALA A 125 3.01 -4.34 6.47
C ALA A 125 1.71 -5.14 6.25
N THR A 126 1.84 -6.47 6.21
CA THR A 126 0.73 -7.41 6.08
C THR A 126 0.92 -8.52 7.11
N GLN A 127 -0.07 -8.72 7.96
CA GLN A 127 -0.13 -9.82 8.91
C GLN A 127 -1.01 -10.95 8.34
N PHE A 128 -0.53 -12.17 8.48
CA PHE A 128 -1.14 -13.39 7.94
C PHE A 128 -1.75 -14.23 9.07
N PRO A 129 -2.83 -14.99 8.79
CA PRO A 129 -3.34 -15.99 9.72
C PRO A 129 -2.26 -17.01 10.13
N LYS A 130 -2.24 -17.41 11.40
CA LYS A 130 -1.36 -18.49 11.87
C LYS A 130 -1.68 -19.85 11.23
N THR A 131 -2.93 -20.06 10.84
CA THR A 131 -3.38 -21.33 10.24
C THR A 131 -2.82 -21.48 8.82
N ARG A 132 -2.04 -22.54 8.60
CA ARG A 132 -1.53 -22.92 7.28
C ARG A 132 -2.69 -23.18 6.31
N GLY A 133 -2.56 -22.69 5.08
CA GLY A 133 -3.58 -22.89 4.03
C GLY A 133 -4.90 -22.13 4.24
N ALA A 134 -4.99 -21.22 5.22
CA ALA A 134 -6.16 -20.36 5.34
C ALA A 134 -6.32 -19.51 4.06
N LYS A 135 -7.57 -19.35 3.59
CA LYS A 135 -7.91 -18.52 2.40
C LYS A 135 -7.34 -17.08 2.49
N GLY A 136 -7.15 -16.56 3.70
CA GLY A 136 -6.51 -15.27 3.93
C GLY A 136 -5.03 -15.23 3.53
N ASN A 137 -4.33 -16.36 3.48
CA ASN A 137 -2.91 -16.41 3.11
C ASN A 137 -2.72 -16.04 1.64
N ASP A 138 -3.44 -16.69 0.72
CA ASP A 138 -3.36 -16.40 -0.71
C ASP A 138 -3.71 -14.95 -1.01
N ALA A 139 -4.77 -14.44 -0.37
CA ALA A 139 -5.19 -13.06 -0.55
C ALA A 139 -4.17 -12.06 0.02
N GLY A 140 -3.50 -12.40 1.13
CA GLY A 140 -2.40 -11.64 1.71
C GLY A 140 -1.20 -11.61 0.77
N TRP A 141 -0.79 -12.76 0.22
CA TRP A 141 0.33 -12.85 -0.72
C TRP A 141 0.07 -12.11 -2.03
N GLN A 142 -1.15 -12.20 -2.57
CA GLN A 142 -1.57 -11.41 -3.73
C GLN A 142 -1.51 -9.91 -3.46
N ARG A 143 -1.83 -9.47 -2.22
CA ARG A 143 -1.68 -8.07 -1.81
C ARG A 143 -0.22 -7.65 -1.76
N VAL A 144 0.65 -8.43 -1.11
CA VAL A 144 2.09 -8.18 -1.02
C VAL A 144 2.70 -8.07 -2.42
N ALA A 145 2.38 -9.01 -3.32
CA ALA A 145 2.82 -8.99 -4.72
C ALA A 145 2.35 -7.73 -5.45
N ARG A 146 1.09 -7.31 -5.25
CA ARG A 146 0.53 -6.09 -5.86
C ARG A 146 1.22 -4.83 -5.36
N GLN A 147 1.51 -4.73 -4.06
CA GLN A 147 2.23 -3.61 -3.46
C GLN A 147 3.64 -3.50 -4.01
N LEU A 148 4.35 -4.62 -4.10
CA LEU A 148 5.69 -4.69 -4.66
C LEU A 148 5.71 -4.27 -6.14
N ARG A 149 4.82 -4.82 -6.97
CA ARG A 149 4.69 -4.40 -8.39
C ARG A 149 4.35 -2.92 -8.54
N SER A 150 3.50 -2.37 -7.66
CA SER A 150 3.16 -0.94 -7.69
C SER A 150 4.35 -0.05 -7.33
N ALA A 151 5.16 -0.49 -6.37
CA ALA A 151 6.40 0.19 -5.98
C ALA A 151 7.48 0.09 -7.07
N ALA A 152 7.54 -1.02 -7.79
CA ALA A 152 8.43 -1.22 -8.93
C ALA A 152 8.05 -0.45 -10.20
N ARG A 153 6.97 0.34 -10.23
CA ARG A 153 6.70 1.12 -11.45
C ARG A 153 7.76 2.21 -11.65
N ARG A 154 8.53 2.15 -12.73
CA ARG A 154 9.53 3.16 -13.10
C ARG A 154 8.94 4.48 -13.55
N ARG A 155 7.74 4.48 -14.14
CA ARG A 155 7.09 5.70 -14.61
C ARG A 155 5.76 5.93 -13.92
N TYR A 156 5.50 7.18 -13.59
CA TYR A 156 4.21 7.66 -13.16
C TYR A 156 3.81 8.90 -13.97
N GLY A 157 2.83 8.72 -14.87
CA GLY A 157 2.49 9.74 -15.85
C GLY A 157 3.72 10.06 -16.71
N THR A 158 4.10 11.33 -16.76
CA THR A 158 5.30 11.82 -17.46
C THR A 158 6.58 11.77 -16.62
N LYS A 159 6.50 11.46 -15.32
CA LYS A 159 7.66 11.48 -14.41
C LYS A 159 8.28 10.09 -14.26
N GLU A 160 9.60 10.03 -14.25
CA GLU A 160 10.37 8.84 -13.92
C GLU A 160 10.64 8.77 -12.41
N ARG A 161 10.51 7.58 -11.83
CA ARG A 161 10.83 7.31 -10.42
C ARG A 161 12.32 6.97 -10.29
N PRO A 162 12.97 7.36 -9.20
CA PRO A 162 14.33 6.91 -8.94
C PRO A 162 14.36 5.38 -8.84
N PRO A 163 15.52 4.74 -9.12
CA PRO A 163 15.71 3.34 -8.81
C PRO A 163 15.36 3.08 -7.35
N MET A 164 14.58 2.03 -7.09
CA MET A 164 14.15 1.69 -5.74
C MET A 164 14.80 0.39 -5.29
N ARG A 165 15.20 0.37 -4.02
CA ARG A 165 15.65 -0.82 -3.31
C ARG A 165 14.55 -1.36 -2.42
N VAL A 166 14.54 -2.67 -2.21
CA VAL A 166 13.57 -3.36 -1.37
C VAL A 166 14.25 -4.28 -0.37
N SER A 167 13.80 -4.22 0.88
CA SER A 167 14.08 -5.23 1.90
C SER A 167 12.77 -5.79 2.46
N PHE A 168 12.85 -7.03 2.96
CA PHE A 168 11.72 -7.74 3.52
C PHE A 168 12.05 -8.13 4.96
N ASP A 169 11.18 -7.84 5.91
CA ASP A 169 11.22 -8.41 7.25
C ASP A 169 10.04 -9.38 7.38
N ILE A 170 10.32 -10.65 7.61
CA ILE A 170 9.36 -11.74 7.60
C ILE A 170 9.29 -12.31 9.01
N THR A 171 8.08 -12.42 9.54
CA THR A 171 7.81 -13.01 10.86
C THR A 171 7.13 -14.35 10.68
N PHE A 172 7.59 -15.35 11.42
CA PHE A 172 7.05 -16.71 11.41
C PHE A 172 6.16 -16.99 12.63
N SER A 173 5.39 -18.07 12.59
CA SER A 173 4.45 -18.44 13.65
C SER A 173 5.12 -18.82 14.97
N ASP A 174 6.38 -19.23 14.94
CA ASP A 174 7.24 -19.52 16.10
C ASP A 174 7.91 -18.25 16.68
N GLY A 175 7.62 -17.08 16.13
CA GLY A 175 8.18 -15.80 16.55
C GLY A 175 9.56 -15.48 15.95
N ARG A 176 10.16 -16.39 15.17
CA ARG A 176 11.41 -16.10 14.47
C ARG A 176 11.19 -15.04 13.39
N GLN A 177 12.23 -14.26 13.12
CA GLN A 177 12.23 -13.23 12.10
C GLN A 177 13.36 -13.48 11.09
N MET A 178 13.06 -13.25 9.83
CA MET A 178 14.01 -13.32 8.73
C MET A 178 14.02 -12.01 7.97
N ARG A 179 15.22 -11.48 7.73
CA ARG A 179 15.40 -10.31 6.88
C ARG A 179 16.00 -10.70 5.54
N LEU A 180 15.40 -10.22 4.45
CA LEU A 180 15.93 -10.34 3.09
C LEU A 180 16.27 -8.94 2.55
N GLY A 181 17.36 -8.85 1.78
CA GLY A 181 17.86 -7.57 1.26
C GLY A 181 18.77 -6.82 2.25
N GLU A 182 19.61 -7.54 3.00
CA GLU A 182 20.69 -6.94 3.78
C GLU A 182 21.67 -6.17 2.87
N LYS A 183 22.38 -5.16 3.42
CA LYS A 183 23.29 -4.25 2.69
C LYS A 183 22.60 -3.34 1.66
N GLY A 184 21.56 -2.63 2.09
CA GLY A 184 20.93 -1.58 1.28
C GLY A 184 19.80 -2.04 0.34
N GLY A 185 19.36 -3.29 0.46
CA GLY A 185 18.19 -3.81 -0.26
C GLY A 185 18.49 -4.32 -1.68
N TYR A 186 17.61 -5.18 -2.17
CA TYR A 186 17.65 -5.67 -3.54
C TYR A 186 17.12 -4.63 -4.51
N ASP A 187 17.58 -4.66 -5.77
CA ASP A 187 16.93 -3.91 -6.84
C ASP A 187 15.49 -4.40 -7.03
N ILE A 188 14.51 -3.51 -6.87
CA ILE A 188 13.10 -3.91 -6.89
C ILE A 188 12.66 -4.47 -8.25
N GLN A 189 13.26 -4.04 -9.37
CA GLN A 189 12.92 -4.57 -10.69
C GLN A 189 13.38 -6.01 -10.81
N LYS A 190 14.62 -6.29 -10.38
CA LYS A 190 15.19 -7.63 -10.40
C LYS A 190 14.37 -8.58 -9.53
N VAL A 191 13.94 -8.12 -8.35
CA VAL A 191 13.08 -8.91 -7.46
C VAL A 191 11.71 -9.19 -8.10
N VAL A 192 11.05 -8.18 -8.70
CA VAL A 192 9.77 -8.38 -9.36
C VAL A 192 9.89 -9.33 -10.56
N ALA A 193 10.96 -9.23 -11.34
CA ALA A 193 11.25 -10.15 -12.43
C ALA A 193 11.46 -11.58 -11.92
N ALA A 194 12.28 -11.75 -10.88
CA ALA A 194 12.53 -13.05 -10.25
C ALA A 194 11.26 -13.68 -9.70
N ILE A 195 10.42 -12.91 -8.99
CA ILE A 195 9.13 -13.37 -8.46
C ILE A 195 8.17 -13.78 -9.60
N THR A 196 8.19 -13.06 -10.72
CA THR A 196 7.33 -13.36 -11.86
C THR A 196 7.77 -14.63 -12.58
N ALA A 197 9.07 -14.89 -12.65
CA ALA A 197 9.63 -16.13 -13.20
C ALA A 197 9.51 -17.33 -12.23
N HIS A 198 9.19 -17.08 -10.96
CA HIS A 198 9.12 -18.12 -9.94
C HIS A 198 7.75 -18.82 -9.93
N ALA A 199 7.74 -20.16 -10.07
CA ALA A 199 6.50 -20.94 -10.10
C ALA A 199 5.65 -20.78 -8.82
N GLY A 200 6.29 -20.62 -7.66
CA GLY A 200 5.61 -20.37 -6.38
C GLY A 200 5.26 -18.90 -6.10
N GLY A 201 5.42 -17.99 -7.08
CA GLY A 201 5.20 -16.56 -6.91
C GLY A 201 6.05 -15.95 -5.80
N ILE A 202 5.53 -14.91 -5.14
CA ILE A 202 6.26 -14.18 -4.09
C ILE A 202 6.51 -15.03 -2.84
N GLU A 203 5.55 -15.89 -2.46
CA GLU A 203 5.68 -16.76 -1.30
C GLU A 203 6.79 -17.79 -1.54
N GLY A 204 6.75 -18.49 -2.67
CA GLY A 204 7.77 -19.46 -3.04
C GLY A 204 9.14 -18.82 -3.14
N TRP A 205 9.24 -17.67 -3.82
CA TRP A 205 10.51 -16.95 -3.95
C TRP A 205 11.10 -16.58 -2.58
N ILE A 206 10.28 -16.04 -1.65
CA ILE A 206 10.73 -15.70 -0.29
C ILE A 206 11.23 -16.95 0.46
N LYS A 207 10.49 -18.06 0.38
CA LYS A 207 10.86 -19.31 1.06
C LYS A 207 12.18 -19.86 0.52
N ASP A 208 12.38 -19.81 -0.79
CA ASP A 208 13.62 -20.27 -1.43
C ASP A 208 14.80 -19.34 -1.11
N GLN A 209 14.60 -18.01 -1.04
CA GLN A 209 15.62 -17.10 -0.51
C GLN A 209 16.00 -17.42 0.94
N GLY A 210 15.03 -17.83 1.77
CA GLY A 210 15.27 -18.22 3.15
C GLY A 210 16.07 -19.52 3.31
N ARG A 211 15.80 -20.52 2.46
CA ARG A 211 16.51 -21.82 2.45
C ARG A 211 18.01 -21.67 2.21
N HIS A 212 18.40 -20.72 1.35
CA HIS A 212 19.81 -20.46 1.07
C HIS A 212 20.54 -19.74 2.22
N ARG A 213 19.82 -19.15 3.19
CA ARG A 213 20.39 -18.28 4.23
C ARG A 213 20.31 -18.87 5.64
N TYR A 214 19.32 -19.72 5.94
CA TYR A 214 19.12 -20.30 7.26
C TYR A 214 18.96 -21.82 7.18
N LEU A 215 20.04 -22.57 7.48
CA LEU A 215 20.06 -24.04 7.49
C LEU A 215 19.14 -24.67 8.54
N THR A 216 18.80 -23.93 9.60
CA THR A 216 18.03 -24.41 10.78
C THR A 216 16.57 -23.92 10.82
N LEU A 217 16.13 -23.17 9.80
CA LEU A 217 14.76 -22.69 9.68
C LEU A 217 14.09 -23.38 8.50
N ASP A 218 13.26 -24.38 8.78
CA ASP A 218 12.45 -24.99 7.76
C ASP A 218 11.25 -24.08 7.42
N THR A 219 11.47 -23.21 6.43
CA THR A 219 10.46 -22.30 5.88
C THR A 219 9.29 -23.02 5.17
N SER A 220 9.37 -24.35 5.03
CA SER A 220 8.30 -25.18 4.46
C SER A 220 7.33 -25.77 5.49
N THR A 221 7.72 -25.83 6.77
CA THR A 221 6.89 -26.32 7.88
C THR A 221 6.33 -25.20 8.74
N VAL A 222 7.07 -24.11 8.95
CA VAL A 222 6.64 -22.97 9.77
C VAL A 222 5.84 -21.95 8.95
N ALA A 223 4.66 -21.57 9.43
CA ALA A 223 3.79 -20.61 8.74
C ALA A 223 4.33 -19.18 8.87
N VAL A 224 4.23 -18.39 7.78
CA VAL A 224 4.50 -16.95 7.82
C VAL A 224 3.30 -16.23 8.44
N THR A 225 3.56 -15.38 9.43
CA THR A 225 2.55 -14.60 10.17
C THR A 225 2.67 -13.10 9.93
N GLY A 226 3.79 -12.63 9.39
CA GLY A 226 3.99 -11.22 9.06
C GLY A 226 4.96 -11.02 7.91
N VAL A 227 4.66 -10.07 7.04
CA VAL A 227 5.59 -9.58 6.01
C VAL A 227 5.55 -8.06 6.01
N GLN A 228 6.70 -7.47 6.30
CA GLN A 228 6.97 -6.06 6.11
C GLN A 228 7.88 -5.89 4.89
N ILE A 229 7.46 -5.03 3.96
CA ILE A 229 8.25 -4.63 2.80
C ILE A 229 8.66 -3.17 3.01
N SER A 230 9.96 -2.94 3.08
CA SER A 230 10.54 -1.60 3.08
C SER A 230 11.10 -1.31 1.70
N VAL A 231 10.53 -0.32 1.02
CA VAL A 231 10.98 0.18 -0.27
C VAL A 231 11.61 1.54 -0.05
N THR A 232 12.83 1.74 -0.52
CA THR A 232 13.52 3.02 -0.39
C THR A 232 14.12 3.43 -1.74
N PRO A 233 14.18 4.73 -2.06
CA PRO A 233 14.94 5.18 -3.22
C PRO A 233 16.41 4.81 -3.02
N TRP A 234 17.06 4.33 -4.08
CA TRP A 234 18.50 4.18 -4.12
C TRP A 234 19.09 5.59 -4.13
N GLN A 235 19.61 6.01 -2.98
CA GLN A 235 20.54 7.12 -2.88
C GLN A 235 21.89 6.54 -3.22
N GLY A 236 22.43 6.83 -4.41
CA GLY A 236 23.79 6.44 -4.75
C GLY A 236 24.72 6.77 -3.59
N THR A 237 25.69 5.90 -3.31
CA THR A 237 26.77 6.26 -2.38
C THR A 237 27.33 7.62 -2.82
N PRO A 238 27.56 8.59 -1.91
CA PRO A 238 28.21 9.85 -2.26
C PRO A 238 29.56 9.62 -2.97
#